data_AF-A0A1L8PP21-F1
#
_entry.id   AF-A0A1L8PP21-F1
#
_cell.length_a   1.000
_cell.length_b   1.000
_cell.length_c   1.000
_cell.angle_alpha   90.00
_cell.angle_beta   90.00
_cell.angle_gamma   90.00
#
_symmetry.space_group_name_H-M   'P 1'
#
loop_
_entity.id
_entity.type
_entity.pdbx_description
1 polymer ?
#
loop_
_entity_poly.entity_id
_entity_poly.type
_entity_poly.pdbx_seq_one_letter_code
_entity_poly.pdbx_strand_id
1 'polypeptide(L)'
;MKKPLAYLGIAVLSMTALVMIGVVVITFMITKIDGANERLAVREEERSSLEDGWLSAHGNEKIITLHIENVEIEGTTGTLEWFESEGSEGTVHFEIKSDDRISYLANRSNFPENVTSYPMYFRQAIESAIS
;
A
#
# COMPACT_ATOMS: atom_id res chain seq x y z
N MET A 1 -17.80 -21.34 80.05
CA MET A 1 -16.81 -20.67 79.17
C MET A 1 -17.36 -20.62 77.72
N LYS A 2 -17.87 -19.47 77.25
CA LYS A 2 -18.31 -19.28 75.83
C LYS A 2 -17.55 -18.16 75.09
N LYS A 3 -16.67 -17.47 75.81
CA LYS A 3 -15.91 -16.31 75.31
C LYS A 3 -14.98 -16.62 74.11
N PRO A 4 -14.26 -17.76 74.01
CA PRO A 4 -13.31 -17.97 72.90
C PRO A 4 -13.98 -18.16 71.53
N LEU A 5 -15.21 -18.70 71.49
CA LEU A 5 -15.99 -18.87 70.25
C LEU A 5 -16.44 -17.53 69.65
N ALA A 6 -16.76 -16.54 70.49
CA ALA A 6 -17.14 -15.21 70.02
C ALA A 6 -15.95 -14.47 69.39
N TYR A 7 -14.76 -14.56 69.98
CA TYR A 7 -13.54 -13.95 69.42
C TYR A 7 -13.09 -14.62 68.12
N LEU A 8 -13.23 -15.95 67.99
CA LEU A 8 -12.99 -16.65 66.73
C LEU A 8 -13.96 -16.22 65.63
N GLY A 9 -15.25 -16.04 65.95
CA GLY A 9 -16.25 -15.55 65.00
C GLY A 9 -15.95 -14.14 64.49
N ILE A 10 -15.52 -13.24 65.37
CA ILE A 10 -15.12 -11.86 65.00
C ILE A 10 -13.85 -11.88 64.14
N ALA A 11 -12.87 -12.73 64.47
CA ALA A 11 -11.65 -12.87 63.68
C ALA A 11 -11.96 -13.34 62.25
N VAL A 12 -12.81 -14.38 62.10
CA VAL A 12 -13.22 -14.88 60.78
C VAL A 12 -14.01 -13.83 60.00
N LEU A 13 -14.96 -13.13 60.64
CA LEU A 13 -15.72 -12.05 59.99
C LEU A 13 -14.81 -10.91 59.52
N SER A 14 -13.85 -10.49 60.34
CA SER A 14 -12.89 -9.45 59.98
C SER A 14 -11.99 -9.86 58.81
N MET A 15 -11.54 -11.12 58.79
CA MET A 15 -10.73 -11.68 57.70
C MET A 15 -11.51 -11.71 56.39
N THR A 16 -12.75 -12.18 56.40
CA THR A 16 -13.63 -12.24 55.22
C THR A 16 -13.95 -10.84 54.69
N ALA A 17 -14.18 -9.87 55.58
CA ALA A 17 -14.38 -8.47 55.18
C ALA A 17 -13.14 -7.89 54.47
N LEU A 18 -11.94 -8.19 54.99
CA LEU A 18 -10.68 -7.73 54.40
C LEU A 18 -10.44 -8.35 53.02
N VAL A 19 -10.74 -9.65 52.86
CA VAL A 19 -10.68 -10.34 51.57
C VAL A 19 -11.68 -9.73 50.57
N MET A 20 -12.92 -9.45 50.98
CA MET A 20 -13.91 -8.82 50.10
C MET A 20 -13.46 -7.43 49.63
N ILE A 21 -12.89 -6.61 50.52
CA ILE A 21 -12.34 -5.31 50.13
C ILE A 21 -11.20 -5.49 49.11
N GLY A 22 -10.31 -6.45 49.34
CA GLY A 22 -9.24 -6.78 48.40
C GLY A 22 -9.76 -7.17 47.01
N VAL A 23 -10.78 -8.02 46.95
CA VAL A 23 -11.41 -8.43 45.68
C VAL A 23 -12.01 -7.22 44.95
N VAL A 24 -12.72 -6.35 45.65
CA VAL A 24 -13.34 -5.14 45.05
C VAL A 24 -12.27 -4.22 44.45
N VAL A 25 -11.15 -4.01 45.14
CA VAL A 25 -10.05 -3.19 44.64
C VAL A 25 -9.41 -3.79 43.39
N ILE A 26 -9.18 -5.11 43.38
CA ILE A 26 -8.62 -5.83 42.24
C ILE A 26 -9.55 -5.74 41.03
N THR A 27 -10.86 -5.99 41.22
CA THR A 27 -11.84 -5.88 40.13
C THR A 27 -11.87 -4.47 39.56
N PHE A 28 -11.84 -3.43 40.42
CA PHE A 28 -11.82 -2.05 39.97
C PHE A 28 -10.57 -1.72 39.13
N MET A 29 -9.40 -2.23 39.54
CA MET A 29 -8.17 -2.05 38.75
C MET A 29 -8.20 -2.79 37.42
N ILE A 30 -8.70 -4.03 37.39
CA ILE A 30 -8.85 -4.81 36.16
C ILE A 30 -9.77 -4.07 35.18
N THR A 31 -10.94 -3.60 35.62
CA THR A 31 -11.86 -2.84 34.75
C THR A 31 -11.25 -1.55 34.20
N LYS A 32 -10.40 -0.87 34.99
CA LYS A 32 -9.67 0.31 34.53
C LYS A 32 -8.61 -0.03 33.49
N ILE A 33 -7.93 -1.17 33.64
CA ILE A 33 -6.93 -1.66 32.69
C ILE A 33 -7.60 -2.12 31.40
N ASP A 34 -8.69 -2.88 31.48
CA ASP A 34 -9.45 -3.34 30.32
C ASP A 34 -9.98 -2.16 29.51
N GLY A 35 -10.57 -1.14 30.16
CA GLY A 35 -11.02 0.06 29.46
C GLY A 35 -9.90 0.92 28.86
N ALA A 36 -8.66 0.82 29.39
CA ALA A 36 -7.50 1.47 28.78
C ALA A 36 -6.98 0.67 27.58
N ASN A 37 -6.95 -0.66 27.69
CA ASN A 37 -6.56 -1.56 26.62
C ASN A 37 -7.54 -1.52 25.45
N GLU A 38 -8.85 -1.45 25.70
CA GLU A 38 -9.86 -1.32 24.66
C GLU A 38 -9.70 -0.02 23.85
N ARG A 39 -9.36 1.10 24.52
CA ARG A 39 -9.04 2.37 23.85
C ARG A 39 -7.74 2.33 23.05
N LEU A 40 -6.77 1.51 23.47
CA LEU A 40 -5.53 1.30 22.71
C LEU A 40 -5.79 0.37 21.52
N ALA A 41 -6.56 -0.69 21.70
CA ALA A 41 -6.95 -1.64 20.65
C ALA A 41 -7.73 -0.96 19.53
N VAL A 42 -8.68 -0.07 19.86
CA VAL A 42 -9.43 0.73 18.86
C VAL A 42 -8.48 1.63 18.06
N ARG A 43 -7.45 2.21 18.68
CA ARG A 43 -6.45 3.03 17.97
C ARG A 43 -5.49 2.20 17.13
N GLU A 44 -5.16 0.99 17.56
CA GLU A 44 -4.35 0.03 16.80
C GLU A 44 -5.13 -0.45 15.57
N GLU A 45 -6.42 -0.73 15.71
CA GLU A 45 -7.31 -1.16 14.64
C GLU A 45 -7.56 -0.03 13.61
N GLU A 46 -7.69 1.22 14.05
CA GLU A 46 -7.72 2.39 13.17
C GLU A 46 -6.41 2.58 12.39
N ARG A 47 -5.24 2.29 13.00
CA ARG A 47 -3.96 2.36 12.29
C ARG A 47 -3.77 1.19 11.32
N SER A 48 -4.11 -0.02 11.72
CA SER A 48 -3.99 -1.23 10.89
C SER A 48 -4.91 -1.17 9.67
N SER A 49 -6.14 -0.67 9.81
CA SER A 49 -7.07 -0.51 8.68
C SER A 49 -6.62 0.56 7.67
N LEU A 50 -5.95 1.61 8.15
CA LEU A 50 -5.31 2.60 7.26
C LEU A 50 -4.06 2.05 6.57
N GLU A 51 -3.28 1.22 7.25
CA GLU A 51 -2.10 0.56 6.69
C GLU A 51 -2.46 -0.49 5.64
N ASP A 52 -3.46 -1.34 5.92
CA ASP A 52 -4.00 -2.33 4.97
C ASP A 52 -4.67 -1.65 3.76
N GLY A 53 -5.34 -0.51 3.97
CA GLY A 53 -5.89 0.31 2.88
C GLY A 53 -4.80 0.90 1.97
N TRP A 54 -3.68 1.34 2.54
CA TRP A 54 -2.54 1.85 1.78
C TRP A 54 -1.80 0.73 1.01
N LEU A 55 -1.55 -0.41 1.66
CA LEU A 55 -0.92 -1.58 1.06
C LEU A 55 -1.78 -2.22 -0.03
N SER A 56 -3.10 -2.27 0.12
CA SER A 56 -3.99 -2.77 -0.92
C SER A 56 -4.12 -1.82 -2.11
N ALA A 57 -4.03 -0.50 -1.89
CA ALA A 57 -4.05 0.49 -2.95
C ALA A 57 -2.72 0.56 -3.73
N HIS A 58 -1.58 0.30 -3.10
CA HIS A 58 -0.25 0.47 -3.71
C HIS A 58 0.54 -0.82 -3.92
N GLY A 59 0.09 -1.96 -3.37
CA GLY A 59 0.78 -3.25 -3.46
C GLY A 59 0.60 -3.97 -4.80
N ASN A 60 -0.20 -3.43 -5.73
CA ASN A 60 -0.55 -4.09 -6.98
C ASN A 60 -0.30 -3.25 -8.24
N GLU A 61 0.34 -2.08 -8.11
CA GLU A 61 0.92 -1.40 -9.27
C GLU A 61 2.21 -2.14 -9.66
N LYS A 62 2.08 -3.14 -10.53
CA LYS A 62 3.23 -3.64 -11.28
C LYS A 62 3.84 -2.44 -12.01
N ILE A 63 5.02 -2.01 -11.57
CA ILE A 63 5.79 -0.97 -12.23
C ILE A 63 6.33 -1.58 -13.53
N ILE A 64 5.54 -1.51 -14.60
CA ILE A 64 5.97 -1.90 -15.93
C ILE A 64 6.83 -0.75 -16.46
N THR A 65 8.14 -1.01 -16.59
CA THR A 65 9.08 -0.01 -17.10
C THR A 65 9.20 -0.18 -18.60
N LEU A 66 8.96 0.91 -19.35
CA LEU A 66 9.16 0.97 -20.78
C LEU A 66 10.57 1.48 -21.07
N HIS A 67 11.33 0.72 -21.84
CA HIS A 67 12.65 1.10 -22.33
C HIS A 67 12.59 1.32 -23.83
N ILE A 68 13.26 2.37 -24.29
CA ILE A 68 13.41 2.69 -25.71
C ILE A 68 14.87 2.41 -26.06
N GLU A 69 15.11 1.41 -26.90
CA GLU A 69 16.44 0.92 -27.21
C GLU A 69 17.09 1.73 -28.33
N ASN A 70 16.33 1.96 -29.39
CA ASN A 70 16.84 2.63 -30.57
C ASN A 70 15.75 3.45 -31.26
N VAL A 71 16.17 4.58 -31.85
CA VAL A 71 15.33 5.42 -32.70
C VAL A 71 16.11 5.71 -33.96
N GLU A 72 15.65 5.16 -35.09
CA GLU A 72 16.27 5.37 -36.39
C GLU A 72 15.36 6.24 -37.26
N ILE A 73 15.93 7.27 -37.88
CA ILE A 73 15.20 8.23 -38.71
C ILE A 73 15.84 8.25 -40.09
N GLU A 74 15.05 7.92 -41.11
CA GLU A 74 15.42 7.96 -42.52
C GLU A 74 14.51 8.96 -43.25
N GLY A 75 15.00 10.18 -43.44
CA GLY A 75 14.27 11.27 -44.09
C GLY A 75 13.05 11.71 -43.29
N THR A 76 11.85 11.44 -43.80
CA THR A 76 10.56 11.76 -43.16
C THR A 76 9.93 10.56 -42.45
N THR A 77 10.62 9.42 -42.40
CA THR A 77 10.11 8.20 -41.77
C THR A 77 11.11 7.69 -40.76
N GLY A 78 10.64 6.91 -39.77
CA GLY A 78 11.53 6.32 -38.79
C GLY A 78 10.93 5.12 -38.08
N THR A 79 11.77 4.44 -37.33
CA THR A 79 11.46 3.30 -36.49
C THR A 79 11.91 3.56 -35.06
N LEU A 80 11.14 3.07 -34.09
CA LEU A 80 11.44 3.11 -32.67
C LEU A 80 11.31 1.71 -32.11
N GLU A 81 12.38 1.19 -31.53
CA GLU A 81 12.43 -0.11 -30.86
C GLU A 81 12.21 0.08 -29.37
N TRP A 82 11.29 -0.69 -28.79
CA TRP A 82 10.95 -0.63 -27.38
C TRP A 82 10.85 -2.02 -26.77
N PHE A 83 11.12 -2.09 -25.47
CA PHE A 83 10.87 -3.27 -24.67
C PHE A 83 10.32 -2.91 -23.29
N GLU A 84 9.49 -3.78 -22.74
CA GLU A 84 8.96 -3.71 -21.38
C GLU A 84 9.75 -4.63 -20.46
N SER A 85 9.82 -4.27 -19.17
CA SER A 85 10.47 -5.08 -18.14
C SER A 85 9.91 -6.50 -17.98
N GLU A 86 8.67 -6.76 -18.42
CA GLU A 86 8.05 -8.10 -18.39
C GLU A 86 8.37 -8.95 -19.65
N GLY A 87 9.15 -8.43 -20.59
CA GLY A 87 9.66 -9.16 -21.76
C GLY A 87 8.85 -8.98 -23.04
N SER A 88 7.87 -8.08 -23.07
CA SER A 88 7.22 -7.66 -24.32
C SER A 88 8.11 -6.66 -25.06
N GLU A 89 8.26 -6.82 -26.36
CA GLU A 89 9.06 -5.93 -27.21
C GLU A 89 8.34 -5.65 -28.52
N GLY A 90 8.72 -4.57 -29.18
CA GLY A 90 8.14 -4.21 -30.46
C GLY A 90 8.84 -3.06 -31.16
N THR A 91 8.43 -2.85 -32.40
CA THR A 91 8.91 -1.75 -33.23
C THR A 91 7.72 -0.89 -33.65
N VAL A 92 7.85 0.41 -33.43
CA VAL A 92 6.89 1.42 -33.87
C VAL A 92 7.43 2.12 -35.11
N HIS A 93 6.63 2.16 -36.17
CA HIS A 93 6.94 2.91 -37.38
C HIS A 93 6.22 4.26 -37.34
N PHE A 94 6.93 5.33 -37.67
CA PHE A 94 6.37 6.68 -37.67
C PHE A 94 6.79 7.48 -38.90
N GLU A 95 6.00 8.51 -39.20
CA GLU A 95 6.26 9.49 -40.25
C GLU A 95 6.27 10.89 -39.62
N ILE A 96 7.29 11.68 -39.93
CA ILE A 96 7.43 13.09 -39.59
C ILE A 96 6.85 13.91 -40.75
N LYS A 97 5.72 14.57 -40.50
CA LYS A 97 5.08 15.44 -41.49
C LYS A 97 5.82 16.76 -41.63
N SER A 98 5.54 17.48 -42.72
CA SER A 98 6.15 18.78 -43.04
C SER A 98 5.87 19.90 -42.03
N ASP A 99 4.98 19.67 -41.05
CA ASP A 99 4.66 20.55 -39.94
C ASP A 99 5.19 20.02 -38.59
N ASP A 100 6.24 19.20 -38.62
CA ASP A 100 6.87 18.52 -37.48
C ASP A 100 5.92 17.63 -36.65
N ARG A 101 4.74 17.30 -37.20
CA ARG A 101 3.84 16.35 -36.54
C ARG A 101 4.26 14.92 -36.81
N ILE A 102 4.49 14.17 -35.74
CA ILE A 102 4.75 12.73 -35.77
C ILE A 102 3.41 11.97 -35.92
N SER A 103 3.33 11.11 -36.92
CA SER A 103 2.19 10.24 -37.22
C SER A 103 2.62 8.78 -37.12
N TYR A 104 1.98 8.00 -36.24
CA TYR A 104 2.30 6.57 -36.06
C TYR A 104 1.57 5.70 -37.08
N LEU A 105 2.29 4.76 -37.71
CA LEU A 105 1.76 3.83 -38.70
C LEU A 105 1.25 2.56 -38.00
N ALA A 106 0.02 2.63 -37.48
CA ALA A 106 -0.51 1.58 -36.61
C ALA A 106 -0.65 0.19 -37.26
N ASN A 107 -0.78 0.14 -38.58
CA ASN A 107 -0.87 -1.11 -39.35
C ASN A 107 0.46 -1.88 -39.45
N ARG A 108 1.58 -1.25 -39.10
CA ARG A 108 2.93 -1.81 -39.17
C ARG A 108 3.68 -1.72 -37.85
N SER A 109 3.03 -1.22 -36.80
CA SER A 109 3.65 -0.95 -35.52
C SER A 109 3.14 -1.92 -34.46
N ASN A 110 4.05 -2.38 -33.62
CA ASN A 110 3.71 -3.10 -32.40
C ASN A 110 3.77 -2.10 -31.26
N PHE A 111 2.65 -1.87 -30.56
CA PHE A 111 2.59 -0.94 -29.44
C PHE A 111 2.51 -1.70 -28.11
N PRO A 112 3.04 -1.12 -27.03
CA PRO A 112 2.88 -1.70 -25.70
C PRO A 112 1.42 -1.59 -25.25
N GLU A 113 0.81 -2.73 -24.91
CA GLU A 113 -0.60 -2.78 -24.47
C GLU A 113 -0.75 -2.40 -22.99
N ASN A 114 0.30 -2.60 -22.20
CA ASN A 114 0.25 -2.49 -20.75
C ASN A 114 0.75 -1.14 -20.20
N VAL A 115 1.22 -0.23 -21.06
CA VAL A 115 1.81 1.07 -20.67
C VAL A 115 0.96 2.22 -21.18
N THR A 116 -0.04 2.68 -20.42
CA THR A 116 -1.01 3.68 -20.92
C THR A 116 -0.38 5.02 -21.37
N SER A 117 0.81 5.36 -20.87
CA SER A 117 1.54 6.59 -21.18
C SER A 117 2.59 6.46 -22.31
N TYR A 118 2.69 5.32 -22.98
CA TYR A 118 3.66 5.08 -24.06
C TYR A 118 3.70 6.16 -25.18
N PRO A 119 2.57 6.77 -25.62
CA PRO A 119 2.63 7.71 -26.74
C PRO A 119 3.45 8.98 -26.43
N MET A 120 3.48 9.37 -25.15
CA MET A 120 4.26 10.52 -24.68
C MET A 120 5.76 10.21 -24.69
N TYR A 121 6.15 9.03 -24.20
CA TYR A 121 7.55 8.62 -24.16
C TYR A 121 8.14 8.41 -25.56
N PHE A 122 7.36 7.81 -26.47
CA PHE A 122 7.79 7.68 -27.87
C PHE A 122 7.99 9.02 -28.54
N ARG A 123 7.06 9.96 -28.36
CA ARG A 123 7.20 11.32 -28.86
C ARG A 123 8.49 11.97 -28.35
N GLN A 124 8.74 11.90 -27.05
CA GLN A 124 9.93 12.50 -26.45
C GLN A 124 11.24 11.88 -26.98
N ALA A 125 11.28 10.56 -27.17
CA ALA A 125 12.45 9.90 -27.73
C ALA A 125 12.68 10.28 -29.19
N ILE A 126 11.62 10.35 -29.99
CA ILE A 126 11.71 10.79 -31.40
C ILE A 126 12.17 12.24 -31.48
N GLU A 127 11.59 13.15 -30.69
CA GLU A 127 11.99 14.56 -30.64
C GLU A 127 13.45 14.72 -30.19
N SER A 128 13.91 13.89 -29.25
CA SER A 128 15.31 13.88 -28.80
C SER A 128 16.28 13.35 -29.87
N ALA A 129 15.84 12.48 -30.77
CA ALA A 129 16.64 11.95 -31.87
C ALA A 129 16.70 12.89 -33.08
N ILE A 130 15.75 13.83 -33.20
CA ILE A 130 15.71 14.85 -34.25
C ILE A 130 16.60 16.07 -33.90
N SER A 131 16.73 16.38 -32.60
CA SER A 131 17.53 17.52 -32.10
C SER A 131 19.03 17.28 -32.15
#